data_AF-A0A9X2NBK1-F1
#
_entry.id   AF-A0A9X2NBK1-F1
#
_cell.length_a   1.000
_cell.length_b   1.000
_cell.length_c   1.000
_cell.angle_alpha   90.00
_cell.angle_beta   90.00
_cell.angle_gamma   90.00
#
_symmetry.space_group_name_H-M   'P 1'
#
loop_
_entity.id
_entity.type
_entity.pdbx_description
1 polymer ?
#
loop_
_entity_poly.entity_id
_entity_poly.type
_entity_poly.pdbx_seq_one_letter_code
_entity_poly.pdbx_strand_id
1 'polypeptide(L)'
;MKLTAYWERQLDKLDSWEEQKSRQLPGWRDRKHRRTLAGVLAGADVVLIGSATIFTKVDTWVYFGLWAGSLLAGGAAFFLLRVLTGRMTAGFSRLLDEREREWRHRVTYVGYQVLSYLMVAALIYLLLVSHTEEGGARGAMMLSALLITGTTVPSIILGWALPDDDPEDFEEGMGND
;
A
#
# COMPACT_ATOMS: atom_id res chain seq x y z
N MET A 1 20.22 -28.24 9.29
CA MET A 1 19.50 -28.47 10.57
C MET A 1 19.56 -27.28 11.54
N LYS A 2 20.71 -26.62 11.76
CA LYS A 2 20.79 -25.43 12.65
C LYS A 2 20.08 -24.17 12.12
N LEU A 3 20.04 -23.98 10.80
CA LEU A 3 19.31 -22.88 10.16
C LEU A 3 17.80 -22.99 10.35
N THR A 4 17.24 -24.20 10.22
CA THR A 4 15.80 -24.44 10.40
C THR A 4 15.33 -24.12 11.82
N ALA A 5 16.10 -24.54 12.83
CA ALA A 5 15.79 -24.24 14.24
C ALA A 5 15.93 -22.74 14.60
N TYR A 6 16.83 -22.02 13.91
CA TYR A 6 16.94 -20.56 14.07
C TYR A 6 15.73 -19.85 13.42
N TRP A 7 15.31 -20.33 12.25
CA TRP A 7 14.11 -19.84 11.57
C TRP A 7 12.84 -20.09 12.40
N GLU A 8 12.67 -21.27 12.99
CA GLU A 8 11.54 -21.58 13.88
C GLU A 8 11.45 -20.62 15.08
N ARG A 9 12.56 -20.35 15.77
CA ARG A 9 12.53 -19.39 16.89
C ARG A 9 12.27 -17.94 16.48
N GLN A 10 12.66 -17.56 15.27
CA GLN A 10 12.31 -16.24 14.73
C GLN A 10 10.82 -16.18 14.37
N LEU A 11 10.25 -17.27 13.88
CA LEU A 11 8.82 -17.39 13.60
C LEU A 11 8.01 -17.27 14.90
N ASP A 12 8.36 -17.99 15.96
CA ASP A 12 7.64 -17.93 17.25
C ASP A 12 7.66 -16.54 17.90
N LYS A 13 8.79 -15.83 17.78
CA LYS A 13 8.92 -14.44 18.26
C LYS A 13 8.05 -13.46 17.46
N LEU A 14 7.82 -13.74 16.19
CA LEU A 14 6.99 -12.91 15.34
C LEU A 14 5.51 -13.24 15.54
N ASP A 15 5.15 -14.50 15.79
CA ASP A 15 3.81 -14.93 16.20
C ASP A 15 3.34 -14.19 17.45
N SER A 16 4.15 -14.24 18.52
CA SER A 16 3.81 -13.53 19.77
C SER A 16 3.72 -12.01 19.61
N TRP A 17 4.46 -11.43 18.66
CA TRP A 17 4.33 -10.00 18.32
C TRP A 17 3.08 -9.71 17.50
N GLU A 18 2.70 -10.58 16.56
CA GLU A 18 1.47 -10.46 15.76
C GLU A 18 0.23 -10.65 16.60
N GLU A 19 0.22 -11.59 17.55
CA GLU A 19 -0.84 -11.77 18.55
C GLU A 19 -1.00 -10.54 19.46
N GLN A 20 0.11 -9.93 19.89
CA GLN A 20 0.06 -8.70 20.67
C GLN A 20 -0.44 -7.50 19.85
N LYS A 21 -0.08 -7.43 18.56
CA LYS A 21 -0.56 -6.38 17.65
C LYS A 21 -2.01 -6.57 17.24
N SER A 22 -2.46 -7.81 17.04
CA SER A 22 -3.86 -8.14 16.73
C SER A 22 -4.78 -7.78 17.89
N ARG A 23 -4.30 -7.92 19.14
CA ARG A 23 -4.98 -7.46 20.36
C ARG A 23 -5.05 -5.94 20.54
N GLN A 24 -4.20 -5.15 19.90
CA GLN A 24 -4.09 -3.71 20.16
C GLN A 24 -5.03 -2.81 19.34
N LEU A 25 -5.61 -3.29 18.23
CA LEU A 25 -6.45 -2.45 17.35
C LEU A 25 -7.77 -3.12 16.87
N PRO A 26 -8.58 -3.74 17.74
CA PRO A 26 -9.83 -4.38 17.32
C PRO A 26 -10.85 -3.38 16.74
N GLY A 27 -10.91 -2.14 17.26
CA GLY A 27 -11.91 -1.14 16.85
C GLY A 27 -11.66 -0.42 15.52
N TRP A 28 -10.49 -0.57 14.90
CA TRP A 28 -10.12 0.13 13.66
C TRP A 28 -10.18 -0.74 12.39
N ARG A 29 -10.54 -2.02 12.53
CA ARG A 29 -10.63 -2.99 11.41
C ARG A 29 -11.97 -2.93 10.65
N ASP A 30 -12.90 -2.06 11.04
CA ASP A 30 -14.16 -1.83 10.33
C ASP A 30 -13.92 -1.41 8.86
N ARG A 31 -14.62 -2.05 7.92
CA ARG A 31 -14.65 -1.77 6.47
C ARG A 31 -14.68 -0.29 6.15
N LYS A 32 -15.44 0.50 6.93
CA LYS A 32 -15.59 1.94 6.67
C LYS A 32 -14.26 2.67 6.78
N HIS A 33 -13.46 2.36 7.79
CA HIS A 33 -12.15 3.00 8.01
C HIS A 33 -11.14 2.55 6.95
N ARG A 34 -11.09 1.25 6.64
CA ARG A 34 -10.20 0.71 5.58
C ARG A 34 -10.52 1.30 4.20
N ARG A 35 -11.80 1.39 3.83
CA ARG A 35 -12.24 2.00 2.55
C ARG A 35 -11.97 3.50 2.51
N THR A 36 -12.17 4.20 3.63
CA THR A 36 -11.85 5.64 3.71
C THR A 36 -10.35 5.88 3.52
N LEU A 37 -9.50 5.09 4.20
CA LEU A 37 -8.04 5.16 4.02
C LEU A 37 -7.61 4.84 2.58
N ALA A 38 -8.23 3.82 1.97
CA ALA A 38 -7.96 3.49 0.56
C ALA A 38 -8.42 4.62 -0.39
N GLY A 39 -9.53 5.29 -0.09
CA GLY A 39 -9.99 6.47 -0.81
C GLY A 39 -9.05 7.67 -0.63
N VAL A 40 -8.56 7.92 0.58
CA VAL A 40 -7.56 8.97 0.87
C VAL A 40 -6.26 8.69 0.11
N LEU A 41 -5.79 7.43 0.11
CA LEU A 41 -4.59 7.03 -0.62
C LEU A 41 -4.76 7.23 -2.13
N ALA A 42 -5.88 6.77 -2.71
CA ALA A 42 -6.18 7.00 -4.12
C ALA A 42 -6.29 8.49 -4.46
N GLY A 43 -6.90 9.30 -3.60
CA GLY A 43 -6.97 10.75 -3.75
C GLY A 43 -5.59 11.41 -3.70
N ALA A 44 -4.73 10.97 -2.78
CA ALA A 44 -3.35 11.44 -2.69
C ALA A 44 -2.55 11.10 -3.96
N ASP A 45 -2.71 9.90 -4.51
CA ASP A 45 -2.07 9.50 -5.77
C ASP A 45 -2.54 10.37 -6.95
N VAL A 46 -3.85 10.69 -7.03
CA VAL A 46 -4.39 11.60 -8.06
C VAL A 46 -3.80 13.00 -7.91
N VAL A 47 -3.69 13.53 -6.69
CA VAL A 47 -3.06 14.84 -6.43
C VAL A 47 -1.59 14.81 -6.79
N LEU A 48 -0.87 13.72 -6.48
CA LEU A 48 0.55 13.55 -6.80
C LEU A 48 0.76 13.58 -8.33
N ILE A 49 -0.02 12.80 -9.08
CA ILE A 49 0.02 12.80 -10.56
C ILE A 49 -0.36 14.18 -11.11
N GLY A 50 -1.43 14.80 -10.60
CA GLY A 50 -1.85 16.14 -11.00
C GLY A 50 -0.75 17.17 -10.77
N SER A 51 -0.12 17.15 -9.61
CA SER A 51 1.00 18.05 -9.27
C SER A 51 2.21 17.85 -10.18
N ALA A 52 2.48 16.62 -10.65
CA ALA A 52 3.52 16.35 -11.66
C ALA A 52 3.22 17.00 -13.02
N THR A 53 1.94 17.08 -13.43
CA THR A 53 1.56 17.70 -14.73
C THR A 53 1.74 19.21 -14.75
N ILE A 54 1.54 19.85 -13.59
CA ILE A 54 1.68 21.31 -13.40
C ILE A 54 3.06 21.71 -12.87
N PHE A 55 3.96 20.74 -12.68
CA PHE A 55 5.35 21.02 -12.36
C PHE A 55 5.91 22.01 -13.38
N THR A 56 6.57 23.06 -12.86
CA THR A 56 7.11 24.22 -13.59
C THR A 56 6.11 25.27 -14.09
N LYS A 57 4.80 25.04 -13.94
CA LYS A 57 3.74 25.97 -14.37
C LYS A 57 3.12 26.80 -13.23
N VAL A 58 3.42 26.46 -11.99
CA VAL A 58 2.82 27.08 -10.80
C VAL A 58 3.90 27.54 -9.84
N ASP A 59 3.50 28.39 -8.89
CA ASP A 59 4.39 28.85 -7.82
C ASP A 59 4.97 27.67 -7.03
N THR A 60 6.25 27.79 -6.67
CA THR A 60 7.02 26.73 -6.02
C THR A 60 6.40 26.31 -4.69
N TRP A 61 5.83 27.24 -3.91
CA TRP A 61 5.20 26.90 -2.63
C TRP A 61 3.90 26.12 -2.82
N VAL A 62 3.10 26.49 -3.81
CA VAL A 62 1.87 25.77 -4.15
C VAL A 62 2.19 24.36 -4.61
N TYR A 63 3.16 24.22 -5.52
CA TYR A 63 3.64 22.91 -5.96
C TYR A 63 4.13 22.07 -4.79
N PHE A 64 5.02 22.61 -3.95
CA PHE A 64 5.60 21.89 -2.83
C PHE A 64 4.53 21.51 -1.81
N GLY A 65 3.54 22.37 -1.55
CA GLY A 65 2.41 22.06 -0.68
C GLY A 65 1.56 20.90 -1.19
N LEU A 66 1.22 20.87 -2.48
CA LEU A 66 0.48 19.77 -3.10
C LEU A 66 1.29 18.46 -3.12
N TRP A 67 2.56 18.55 -3.50
CA TRP A 67 3.44 17.39 -3.61
C TRP A 67 3.77 16.79 -2.23
N ALA A 68 4.28 17.59 -1.30
CA ALA A 68 4.60 17.14 0.04
C ALA A 68 3.33 16.75 0.82
N GLY A 69 2.24 17.49 0.67
CA GLY A 69 0.96 17.17 1.30
C GLY A 69 0.41 15.82 0.85
N SER A 70 0.43 15.54 -0.46
CA SER A 70 0.03 14.23 -0.99
C SER A 70 0.96 13.11 -0.55
N LEU A 71 2.27 13.32 -0.50
CA LEU A 71 3.21 12.33 0.03
C LEU A 71 2.97 12.02 1.51
N LEU A 72 2.72 13.04 2.34
CA LEU A 72 2.47 12.85 3.77
C LEU A 72 1.12 12.15 4.01
N ALA A 73 0.05 12.62 3.37
CA ALA A 73 -1.27 12.03 3.51
C ALA A 73 -1.32 10.61 2.94
N GLY A 74 -0.78 10.41 1.74
CA GLY A 74 -0.69 9.11 1.08
C GLY A 74 0.22 8.15 1.84
N GLY A 75 1.40 8.61 2.28
CA GLY A 75 2.32 7.80 3.09
C GLY A 75 1.72 7.35 4.42
N ALA A 76 1.01 8.24 5.12
CA ALA A 76 0.32 7.90 6.35
C ALA A 76 -0.83 6.91 6.11
N ALA A 77 -1.66 7.14 5.09
CA ALA A 77 -2.76 6.24 4.72
C ALA A 77 -2.23 4.86 4.29
N PHE A 78 -1.16 4.81 3.50
CA PHE A 78 -0.49 3.59 3.08
C PHE A 78 0.07 2.82 4.27
N PHE A 79 0.76 3.50 5.19
CA PHE A 79 1.29 2.88 6.40
C PHE A 79 0.17 2.30 7.28
N LEU A 80 -0.89 3.08 7.52
CA LEU A 80 -2.06 2.64 8.28
C LEU A 80 -2.75 1.45 7.62
N LEU A 81 -2.96 1.49 6.30
CA LEU A 81 -3.50 0.35 5.56
C LEU A 81 -2.64 -0.88 5.74
N ARG A 82 -1.31 -0.75 5.62
CA ARG A 82 -0.38 -1.88 5.79
C ARG A 82 -0.40 -2.47 7.21
N VAL A 83 -0.61 -1.63 8.22
CA VAL A 83 -0.79 -2.10 9.61
C VAL A 83 -2.12 -2.84 9.75
N LEU A 84 -3.21 -2.33 9.18
CA LEU A 84 -4.55 -2.92 9.27
C LEU A 84 -4.72 -4.19 8.42
N THR A 85 -4.11 -4.24 7.24
CA THR A 85 -4.04 -5.43 6.37
C THR A 85 -2.85 -6.33 6.69
N GLY A 86 -2.22 -6.14 7.86
CA GLY A 86 -1.02 -6.84 8.31
C GLY A 86 -1.11 -8.36 8.22
N ARG A 87 -2.27 -8.99 8.49
CA ARG A 87 -2.44 -10.45 8.31
C ARG A 87 -2.19 -10.93 6.88
N MET A 88 -2.63 -10.18 5.87
CA MET A 88 -2.41 -10.55 4.45
C MET A 88 -1.05 -10.09 3.89
N THR A 89 -0.47 -9.04 4.46
CA THR A 89 0.71 -8.38 3.89
C THR A 89 2.01 -8.78 4.62
N ALA A 90 1.92 -9.04 5.93
CA ALA A 90 3.03 -9.39 6.82
C ALA A 90 2.94 -10.83 7.38
N GLY A 91 1.73 -11.41 7.46
CA GLY A 91 1.53 -12.78 7.91
C GLY A 91 2.35 -13.78 7.10
N PHE A 92 3.08 -14.65 7.80
CA PHE A 92 3.92 -15.66 7.19
C PHE A 92 3.08 -16.61 6.33
N SER A 93 3.47 -16.79 5.07
CA SER A 93 2.86 -17.70 4.08
C SER A 93 2.42 -19.04 4.69
N ARG A 94 3.19 -19.59 5.64
CA ARG A 94 2.94 -20.90 6.25
C ARG A 94 1.64 -20.99 7.10
N LEU A 95 1.12 -19.86 7.60
CA LEU A 95 -0.12 -19.78 8.40
C LEU A 95 -1.36 -19.41 7.57
N LEU A 96 -1.15 -18.92 6.33
CA LEU A 96 -2.25 -18.63 5.41
C LEU A 96 -2.75 -19.91 4.75
N ASP A 97 -4.07 -20.07 4.69
CA ASP A 97 -4.72 -21.12 3.90
C ASP A 97 -4.34 -20.93 2.42
N GLU A 98 -4.38 -22.01 1.62
CA GLU A 98 -3.93 -21.97 0.23
C GLU A 98 -4.68 -20.91 -0.59
N ARG A 99 -5.97 -20.70 -0.27
CA ARG A 99 -6.81 -19.65 -0.86
C ARG A 99 -6.30 -18.24 -0.58
N GLU A 100 -5.82 -17.97 0.63
CA GLU A 100 -5.32 -16.64 0.99
C GLU A 100 -3.97 -16.36 0.35
N ARG A 101 -3.12 -17.38 0.18
CA ARG A 101 -1.87 -17.27 -0.60
C ARG A 101 -2.15 -16.93 -2.05
N GLU A 102 -3.06 -17.67 -2.68
CA GLU A 102 -3.48 -17.41 -4.06
C GLU A 102 -4.05 -16.00 -4.22
N TRP A 103 -4.86 -15.55 -3.26
CA TRP A 103 -5.40 -14.20 -3.24
C TRP A 103 -4.30 -13.14 -3.17
N ARG A 104 -3.33 -13.27 -2.25
CA ARG A 104 -2.18 -12.38 -2.15
C ARG A 104 -1.36 -12.36 -3.43
N HIS A 105 -1.09 -13.52 -4.02
CA HIS A 105 -0.38 -13.63 -5.28
C HIS A 105 -1.12 -12.93 -6.40
N ARG A 106 -2.44 -13.13 -6.50
CA ARG A 106 -3.28 -12.47 -7.50
C ARG A 106 -3.25 -10.95 -7.35
N VAL A 107 -3.41 -10.42 -6.13
CA VAL A 107 -3.38 -8.97 -5.90
C VAL A 107 -2.00 -8.38 -6.18
N THR A 108 -0.94 -9.06 -5.77
CA THR A 108 0.44 -8.62 -6.04
C THR A 108 0.73 -8.63 -7.54
N TYR A 109 0.28 -9.67 -8.25
CA TYR A 109 0.42 -9.78 -9.69
C TYR A 109 -0.33 -8.66 -10.43
N VAL A 110 -1.58 -8.38 -10.04
CA VAL A 110 -2.35 -7.25 -10.59
C VAL A 110 -1.63 -5.93 -10.32
N GLY A 111 -1.12 -5.72 -9.10
CA GLY A 111 -0.34 -4.53 -8.76
C GLY A 111 0.91 -4.38 -9.62
N TYR A 112 1.63 -5.48 -9.86
CA TYR A 112 2.79 -5.50 -10.75
C TYR A 112 2.42 -5.17 -12.20
N GLN A 113 1.31 -5.71 -12.72
CA GLN A 113 0.82 -5.36 -14.06
C GLN A 113 0.47 -3.88 -14.15
N VAL A 114 -0.26 -3.34 -13.18
CA VAL A 114 -0.62 -1.91 -13.12
C VAL A 114 0.64 -1.06 -13.07
N LEU A 115 1.59 -1.35 -12.18
CA LEU A 115 2.87 -0.65 -12.12
C LEU A 115 3.59 -0.70 -13.48
N SER A 116 3.62 -1.87 -14.13
CA SER A 116 4.26 -2.01 -15.44
C SER A 116 3.62 -1.10 -16.50
N TYR A 117 2.28 -1.05 -16.56
CA TYR A 117 1.58 -0.14 -17.47
C TYR A 117 1.80 1.33 -17.12
N LEU A 118 1.84 1.68 -15.83
CA LEU A 118 2.17 3.04 -15.39
C LEU A 118 3.60 3.44 -15.76
N MET A 119 4.57 2.52 -15.69
CA MET A 119 5.95 2.77 -16.13
C MET A 119 6.04 2.98 -17.63
N VAL A 120 5.29 2.21 -18.43
CA VAL A 120 5.18 2.45 -19.87
C VAL A 120 4.57 3.83 -20.15
N ALA A 121 3.51 4.20 -19.44
CA ALA A 121 2.90 5.53 -19.56
C ALA A 121 3.87 6.66 -19.18
N ALA A 122 4.67 6.47 -18.12
CA ALA A 122 5.70 7.40 -17.70
C ALA A 122 6.78 7.59 -18.78
N LEU A 123 7.22 6.50 -19.43
CA LEU A 123 8.18 6.55 -20.53
C LEU A 123 7.61 7.30 -21.74
N ILE A 124 6.35 7.04 -22.11
CA ILE A 124 5.67 7.77 -23.19
C ILE A 124 5.62 9.26 -22.85
N TYR A 125 5.20 9.62 -21.63
CA TYR A 125 5.15 11.01 -21.20
C TYR A 125 6.53 11.68 -21.24
N LEU A 126 7.57 11.01 -20.73
CA LEU A 126 8.94 11.50 -20.77
C LEU A 126 9.40 11.77 -22.22
N LEU A 127 9.10 10.86 -23.15
CA LEU A 127 9.41 11.05 -24.58
C LEU A 127 8.69 12.27 -25.15
N LEU A 128 7.39 12.45 -24.85
CA LEU A 128 6.60 13.59 -25.33
C LEU A 128 7.12 14.93 -24.81
N VAL A 129 7.56 14.97 -23.56
CA VAL A 129 8.02 16.19 -22.88
C VAL A 129 9.52 16.43 -23.05
N SER A 130 10.28 15.46 -23.54
CA SER A 130 11.75 15.51 -23.67
C SER A 130 12.27 16.72 -24.46
N HIS A 131 11.52 17.20 -25.46
CA HIS A 131 11.88 18.34 -26.30
C HIS A 131 11.47 19.70 -25.72
N THR A 132 10.76 19.71 -24.58
CA THR A 132 10.30 20.94 -23.94
C THR A 132 11.32 21.47 -22.93
N GLU A 133 11.19 22.75 -22.58
CA GLU A 133 11.95 23.34 -21.48
C GLU A 133 11.71 22.54 -20.18
N GLU A 134 12.80 22.22 -19.49
CA GLU A 134 12.82 21.37 -18.29
C GLU A 134 12.19 19.98 -18.49
N GLY A 135 12.17 19.48 -19.73
CA GLY A 135 11.52 18.23 -20.09
C GLY A 135 12.01 17.02 -19.28
N GLY A 136 13.31 16.96 -19.01
CA GLY A 136 13.90 15.92 -18.16
C GLY A 136 13.37 15.96 -16.72
N ALA A 137 13.26 17.14 -16.12
CA ALA A 137 12.75 17.30 -14.76
C ALA A 137 11.24 17.01 -14.68
N ARG A 138 10.46 17.49 -15.65
CA ARG A 138 9.02 17.21 -15.75
C ARG A 138 8.72 15.74 -15.95
N GLY A 139 9.50 15.06 -16.79
CA GLY A 139 9.39 13.62 -16.96
C GLY A 139 9.81 12.84 -15.71
N ALA A 140 10.88 13.25 -15.01
CA ALA A 140 11.30 12.64 -13.76
C ALA A 140 10.25 12.78 -12.65
N MET A 141 9.61 13.95 -12.52
CA MET A 141 8.52 14.14 -11.56
C MET A 141 7.33 13.23 -11.88
N MET A 142 6.89 13.16 -13.14
CA MET A 142 5.81 12.25 -13.53
C MET A 142 6.15 10.79 -13.28
N LEU A 143 7.37 10.36 -13.64
CA LEU A 143 7.85 9.01 -13.36
C LEU A 143 7.79 8.69 -11.86
N SER A 144 8.24 9.62 -11.01
CA SER A 144 8.19 9.43 -9.56
C SER A 144 6.76 9.31 -9.02
N ALA A 145 5.82 10.14 -9.51
CA ALA A 145 4.42 10.06 -9.11
C ALA A 145 3.78 8.73 -9.51
N LEU A 146 4.01 8.29 -10.74
CA LEU A 146 3.48 7.04 -11.28
C LEU A 146 4.10 5.81 -10.63
N LEU A 147 5.39 5.88 -10.26
CA LEU A 147 6.06 4.83 -9.52
C LEU A 147 5.45 4.65 -8.14
N ILE A 148 5.29 5.75 -7.39
CA ILE A 148 4.66 5.74 -6.06
C ILE A 148 3.24 5.17 -6.17
N THR A 149 2.43 5.70 -7.09
CA THR A 149 1.06 5.23 -7.33
C THR A 149 1.02 3.74 -7.68
N GLY A 150 1.96 3.24 -8.49
CA GLY A 150 2.03 1.82 -8.83
C GLY A 150 2.30 0.92 -7.62
N THR A 151 3.08 1.39 -6.65
CA THR A 151 3.38 0.64 -5.41
C THR A 151 2.24 0.66 -4.39
N THR A 152 1.36 1.65 -4.43
CA THR A 152 0.21 1.79 -3.51
C THR A 152 -1.00 0.97 -3.97
N VAL A 153 -1.12 0.66 -5.26
CA VAL A 153 -2.25 -0.08 -5.87
C VAL A 153 -2.62 -1.38 -5.15
N PRO A 154 -1.70 -2.31 -4.82
CA PRO A 154 -2.06 -3.52 -4.07
C PRO A 154 -2.75 -3.21 -2.73
N SER A 155 -2.28 -2.17 -2.05
CA SER A 155 -2.81 -1.77 -0.74
C SER A 155 -4.18 -1.14 -0.85
N ILE A 156 -4.43 -0.36 -1.93
CA ILE A 156 -5.76 0.17 -2.24
C ILE A 156 -6.73 -0.97 -2.54
N ILE A 157 -6.32 -1.94 -3.38
CA ILE A 157 -7.15 -3.10 -3.74
C ILE A 157 -7.49 -3.91 -2.49
N LEU A 158 -6.51 -4.21 -1.63
CA LEU A 158 -6.75 -4.94 -0.38
C LEU A 158 -7.65 -4.15 0.58
N GLY A 159 -7.40 -2.85 0.76
CA GLY A 159 -8.22 -2.00 1.63
C GLY A 159 -9.70 -1.92 1.21
N TRP A 160 -9.99 -2.08 -0.09
CA TRP A 160 -11.35 -2.12 -0.62
C TRP A 160 -11.99 -3.53 -0.60
N ALA A 161 -11.19 -4.56 -0.86
CA ALA A 161 -11.67 -5.91 -1.13
C ALA A 161 -11.77 -6.82 0.10
N LEU A 162 -11.02 -6.55 1.18
CA LEU A 162 -11.10 -7.39 2.39
C LEU A 162 -12.52 -7.37 2.99
N PRO A 163 -13.08 -8.55 3.29
CA PRO A 163 -14.24 -8.68 4.17
C PRO A 163 -13.92 -8.15 5.58
N ASP A 164 -14.95 -7.84 6.36
CA ASP A 164 -14.77 -7.54 7.78
C ASP A 164 -14.32 -8.80 8.50
N ASP A 165 -13.42 -8.65 9.48
CA ASP A 165 -13.08 -9.76 10.35
C ASP A 165 -14.29 -10.00 11.27
N ASP A 166 -14.82 -11.22 11.29
CA ASP A 166 -16.02 -11.55 12.07
C ASP A 166 -15.69 -11.43 13.58
N PRO A 167 -16.51 -10.76 14.40
CA PRO A 167 -16.28 -10.66 15.84
C PRO A 167 -16.20 -12.03 16.54
N GLU A 168 -16.82 -13.07 15.97
CA GLU A 168 -16.85 -14.43 16.52
C GLU A 168 -15.49 -15.15 16.45
N ASP A 169 -14.60 -14.80 15.50
CA ASP A 169 -13.23 -15.36 15.39
C ASP A 169 -12.34 -14.99 16.61
N PHE A 170 -12.78 -14.04 17.44
CA PHE A 170 -12.07 -13.62 18.65
C PHE A 170 -12.64 -14.23 19.93
N GLU A 171 -13.89 -14.70 19.91
CA GLU A 171 -14.55 -15.31 21.08
C GLU A 171 -14.19 -16.79 21.25
N GLU A 172 -13.92 -17.53 20.16
CA GLU A 172 -13.43 -18.92 20.24
C GLU A 172 -12.06 -19.05 20.92
N GLY A 173 -11.27 -17.97 21.01
CA GLY A 173 -10.03 -17.92 21.78
C GLY A 173 -10.20 -17.56 23.26
N MET A 174 -11.42 -17.23 23.71
CA MET A 174 -11.74 -16.84 25.10
C MET A 174 -12.63 -17.84 25.85
N GLY A 175 -13.01 -18.96 25.22
CA GLY A 175 -13.92 -19.94 25.81
C GLY A 175 -13.41 -21.37 25.74
N ASN A 176 -12.58 -21.76 26.71
CA ASN A 176 -12.61 -23.04 27.44
C ASN A 176 -11.28 -23.25 28.19
N ASP A 177 -11.17 -22.63 29.37
CA ASP A 177 -10.42 -23.17 30.51
C ASP A 177 -11.44 -23.51 31.61
#